data_AF-A0A953U9K5-F1
#
_entry.id   AF-A0A953U9K5-F1
#
_cell.length_a   1.000
_cell.length_b   1.000
_cell.length_c   1.000
_cell.angle_alpha   90.00
_cell.angle_beta   90.00
_cell.angle_gamma   90.00
#
_symmetry.space_group_name_H-M   'P 1'
#
loop_
_entity.id
_entity.type
_entity.pdbx_description
1 polymer ?
#
loop_
_entity_poly.entity_id
_entity_poly.type
_entity_poly.pdbx_seq_one_letter_code
_entity_poly.pdbx_strand_id
1 'polypeptide(L)'
;MRVSSRDTSRREALNIRIQPQVRELIDRAAKLAGKNRTDFVLDAARRAAEDTLLDRTVFAVTPKAYREFLARLDAAPRPNKRLIKSLRTPAPWE
;
A
#
# COMPACT_ATOMS: atom_id res chain seq x y z
N MET A 1 -12.11 24.45 -8.52
CA MET A 1 -11.68 23.05 -8.78
C MET A 1 -12.45 22.15 -7.82
N ARG A 2 -13.58 21.56 -8.26
CA ARG A 2 -14.43 20.72 -7.39
C ARG A 2 -13.82 19.32 -7.35
N VAL A 3 -13.36 18.89 -6.18
CA VAL A 3 -13.02 17.49 -5.93
C VAL A 3 -14.34 16.76 -5.74
N SER A 4 -14.82 16.08 -6.77
CA SER A 4 -15.96 15.19 -6.64
C SER A 4 -15.58 14.05 -5.70
N SER A 5 -16.18 14.04 -4.52
CA SER A 5 -16.19 12.92 -3.59
C SER A 5 -16.71 11.68 -4.32
N ARG A 6 -15.83 10.71 -4.61
CA ARG A 6 -16.25 9.41 -5.13
C ARG A 6 -17.08 8.72 -4.04
N ASP A 7 -18.25 8.22 -4.45
CA ASP A 7 -19.11 7.34 -3.67
C ASP A 7 -18.32 6.09 -3.26
N THR A 8 -17.92 6.03 -1.98
CA THR A 8 -17.02 5.00 -1.43
C THR A 8 -17.68 3.65 -1.21
N SER A 9 -18.96 3.50 -1.58
CA SER A 9 -19.77 2.34 -1.25
C SER A 9 -20.04 1.39 -2.42
N ARG A 10 -19.73 1.79 -3.65
CA ARG A 10 -20.08 1.00 -4.83
C ARG A 10 -19.06 -0.12 -5.04
N ARG A 11 -19.51 -1.37 -4.84
CA ARG A 11 -18.73 -2.55 -5.21
C ARG A 11 -18.66 -2.63 -6.74
N GLU A 12 -17.44 -2.69 -7.27
CA GLU A 12 -17.19 -2.92 -8.69
C GLU A 12 -16.86 -4.38 -8.94
N ALA A 13 -17.40 -4.95 -10.02
CA ALA A 13 -17.16 -6.34 -10.39
C ALA A 13 -15.82 -6.48 -11.12
N LEU A 14 -14.97 -7.40 -10.66
CA LEU A 14 -13.72 -7.75 -11.31
C LEU A 14 -13.90 -9.01 -12.18
N ASN A 15 -14.06 -8.81 -13.49
CA ASN A 15 -14.23 -9.89 -14.46
C ASN A 15 -12.88 -10.33 -15.02
N ILE A 16 -12.45 -11.56 -14.73
CA ILE A 16 -11.16 -12.11 -15.18
C ILE A 16 -11.40 -13.40 -15.96
N ARG A 17 -10.75 -13.53 -17.12
CA ARG A 17 -10.69 -14.78 -17.89
C ARG A 17 -9.46 -15.56 -17.47
N ILE A 18 -9.63 -16.82 -17.11
CA ILE A 18 -8.54 -17.72 -16.70
C ILE A 18 -8.71 -19.08 -17.38
N GLN A 19 -7.59 -19.78 -17.57
CA GLN A 19 -7.61 -21.15 -18.06
C GLN A 19 -8.22 -22.10 -17.02
N PRO A 20 -8.86 -23.21 -17.42
CA PRO A 20 -9.47 -24.17 -16.49
C PRO A 20 -8.49 -24.71 -15.45
N GLN A 21 -7.24 -24.98 -15.84
CA GLN A 21 -6.22 -25.53 -14.93
C GLN A 21 -5.86 -24.55 -13.81
N VAL A 22 -5.80 -23.25 -14.12
CA VAL A 22 -5.57 -22.19 -13.13
C VAL A 22 -6.74 -22.08 -12.18
N ARG A 23 -7.97 -22.18 -12.70
CA ARG A 23 -9.19 -22.18 -11.88
C ARG A 23 -9.19 -23.33 -10.87
N GLU A 24 -8.88 -24.55 -11.32
CA GLU A 24 -8.82 -25.72 -10.42
C GLU A 24 -7.74 -25.58 -9.34
N LEU A 25 -6.58 -25.03 -9.70
CA LEU A 25 -5.50 -24.76 -8.75
C LEU A 25 -5.96 -23.78 -7.66
N ILE A 26 -6.62 -22.68 -8.06
CA ILE A 26 -7.16 -21.68 -7.13
C ILE A 26 -8.25 -22.30 -6.24
N ASP A 27 -9.17 -23.09 -6.81
CA ASP A 27 -10.25 -23.73 -6.07
C ASP A 27 -9.70 -24.68 -4.99
N ARG A 28 -8.67 -25.46 -5.30
CA ARG A 28 -7.98 -26.32 -4.31
C ARG A 28 -7.32 -25.49 -3.20
N ALA A 29 -6.60 -24.42 -3.57
CA ALA A 29 -5.93 -23.56 -2.60
C ALA A 29 -6.92 -22.83 -1.67
N ALA A 30 -8.03 -22.33 -2.23
CA ALA A 30 -9.10 -21.70 -1.46
C ALA A 30 -9.74 -22.67 -0.47
N LYS A 31 -10.00 -23.92 -0.90
CA LYS A 31 -10.53 -24.98 -0.04
C LYS A 31 -9.60 -25.29 1.13
N LEU A 32 -8.29 -25.43 0.88
CA LEU A 32 -7.30 -25.66 1.94
C LEU A 32 -7.20 -24.47 2.91
N ALA A 33 -7.41 -23.25 2.41
CA ALA A 33 -7.43 -22.04 3.23
C ALA A 33 -8.77 -21.80 3.96
N GLY A 34 -9.78 -22.66 3.76
CA GLY A 34 -11.11 -22.50 4.35
C GLY A 34 -11.90 -21.30 3.81
N LYS A 35 -11.58 -20.82 2.59
CA LYS A 35 -12.19 -19.64 1.97
C LYS A 35 -12.93 -20.02 0.69
N ASN A 36 -13.90 -19.20 0.29
CA ASN A 36 -14.42 -19.30 -1.08
C ASN A 36 -13.39 -18.75 -2.09
N ARG A 37 -13.54 -19.12 -3.36
CA ARG A 37 -12.62 -18.69 -4.43
C ARG A 37 -12.48 -17.17 -4.51
N THR A 38 -13.59 -16.44 -4.45
CA THR A 38 -13.60 -14.98 -4.62
C THR A 38 -12.80 -14.30 -3.53
N ASP A 39 -13.02 -14.68 -2.27
CA ASP A 39 -12.31 -14.13 -1.12
C ASP A 39 -10.82 -14.47 -1.17
N PHE A 40 -10.49 -15.72 -1.56
CA PHE A 40 -9.11 -16.14 -1.72
C PHE A 40 -8.37 -15.32 -2.79
N VAL A 41 -8.98 -15.13 -3.96
CA VAL A 41 -8.40 -14.34 -5.05
C VAL A 41 -8.29 -12.87 -4.67
N LEU A 42 -9.32 -12.31 -4.03
CA LEU A 42 -9.32 -10.91 -3.62
C LEU A 42 -8.24 -10.64 -2.56
N ASP A 43 -8.10 -11.52 -1.56
CA ASP A 43 -7.05 -11.39 -0.55
C ASP A 43 -5.66 -11.51 -1.15
N ALA A 44 -5.45 -12.47 -2.05
CA ALA A 44 -4.17 -12.64 -2.73
C ALA A 44 -3.83 -11.42 -3.60
N ALA A 45 -4.79 -10.91 -4.37
CA ALA A 45 -4.62 -9.74 -5.22
C ALA A 45 -4.33 -8.48 -4.39
N ARG A 46 -5.04 -8.30 -3.25
CA ARG A 46 -4.80 -7.19 -2.32
C ARG A 46 -3.39 -7.25 -1.75
N ARG A 47 -2.96 -8.39 -1.21
CA ARG A 47 -1.61 -8.56 -0.67
C ARG A 47 -0.54 -8.27 -1.71
N ALA A 48 -0.67 -8.86 -2.90
CA ALA A 48 0.27 -8.60 -3.99
C ALA A 48 0.32 -7.11 -4.38
N ALA A 49 -0.82 -6.42 -4.38
CA ALA A 49 -0.87 -4.99 -4.64
C ALA A 49 -0.22 -4.17 -3.52
N GLU A 50 -0.51 -4.49 -2.26
CA GLU A 50 0.10 -3.86 -1.07
C GLU A 50 1.62 -4.04 -1.08
N ASP A 51 2.11 -5.28 -1.26
CA ASP A 51 3.53 -5.60 -1.33
C ASP A 51 4.20 -4.84 -2.47
N THR A 52 3.59 -4.82 -3.67
CA THR A 52 4.13 -4.07 -4.82
C THR A 52 4.22 -2.57 -4.55
N LEU A 53 3.25 -2.02 -3.82
CA LEU A 53 3.25 -0.59 -3.44
C LEU A 53 4.28 -0.29 -2.35
N LEU A 54 4.48 -1.20 -1.39
CA LEU A 54 5.43 -1.07 -0.29
C LEU A 54 6.88 -1.28 -0.73
N ASP A 55 7.12 -2.19 -1.67
CA ASP A 55 8.43 -2.44 -2.29
C ASP A 55 8.91 -1.28 -3.18
N ARG A 56 8.09 -0.23 -3.32
CA ARG A 56 8.43 0.94 -4.12
C ARG A 56 9.58 1.73 -3.48
N THR A 57 10.77 1.54 -4.02
CA THR A 57 11.98 2.30 -3.66
C THR A 57 12.15 3.61 -4.43
N VAL A 58 11.44 3.78 -5.56
CA VAL A 58 11.57 4.95 -6.44
C VAL A 58 10.29 5.80 -6.45
N PHE A 59 10.40 7.02 -5.93
CA PHE A 59 9.31 8.00 -5.92
C PHE A 59 9.46 8.96 -7.10
N ALA A 60 8.50 8.91 -8.04
CA ALA A 60 8.44 9.88 -9.14
C ALA A 60 7.76 11.15 -8.61
N VAL A 61 8.49 12.26 -8.61
CA VAL A 61 8.01 13.57 -8.16
C VAL A 61 8.12 14.59 -9.28
N THR A 62 7.34 15.67 -9.20
CA THR A 62 7.50 16.78 -10.13
C THR A 62 8.84 17.48 -9.92
N PRO A 63 9.42 18.15 -10.94
CA PRO A 63 10.67 18.90 -10.76
C PRO A 63 10.59 19.96 -9.65
N LYS A 64 9.39 20.54 -9.42
CA LYS A 64 9.16 21.48 -8.33
C LYS A 64 9.29 20.82 -6.96
N ALA A 65 8.59 19.69 -6.75
CA ALA A 65 8.66 18.94 -5.50
C ALA A 65 10.07 18.42 -5.23
N TYR A 66 10.81 18.01 -6.27
CA TYR A 66 12.21 17.61 -6.14
C TYR A 66 13.11 18.75 -5.63
N ARG A 67 12.98 19.96 -6.20
CA ARG A 67 13.74 21.14 -5.73
C ARG A 67 13.38 21.53 -4.30
N GLU A 68 12.10 21.52 -3.95
CA GLU A 68 11.65 21.79 -2.58
C GLU A 68 12.18 20.76 -1.58
N PHE A 69 12.26 19.49 -1.98
CA PHE A 69 12.84 18.43 -1.19
C PHE A 69 14.34 18.66 -0.94
N LEU A 70 15.12 18.92 -1.99
CA LEU A 70 16.56 19.21 -1.87
C LEU A 70 16.82 20.42 -0.98
N ALA A 71 16.09 21.51 -1.17
CA ALA A 71 16.24 22.71 -0.34
C ALA A 71 15.98 22.45 1.16
N ARG A 72 15.10 21.50 1.49
CA ARG A 72 14.87 21.08 2.88
C ARG A 72 15.95 20.14 3.41
N LEU A 73 16.53 19.31 2.54
CA LEU A 73 17.62 18.40 2.89
C LEU A 73 18.92 19.15 3.18
N ASP A 74 19.20 20.20 2.40
CA ASP A 74 20.39 21.05 2.56
C ASP A 74 20.25 22.06 3.71
N ALA A 75 19.03 22.29 4.20
CA ALA A 75 18.80 23.21 5.31
C ALA A 75 19.27 22.62 6.64
N ALA A 76 19.89 23.45 7.48
CA ALA A 76 20.28 23.04 8.83
C ALA A 76 19.06 22.51 9.62
N PRO A 77 19.18 21.36 10.29
CA PRO A 77 18.07 20.78 11.03
C PRO A 77 17.65 21.74 12.15
N ARG A 78 16.38 22.13 12.16
CA ARG A 78 15.84 22.98 13.22
C ARG A 78 15.47 22.10 14.42
N PRO A 79 15.80 22.53 15.65
CA PRO A 79 15.48 21.74 16.84
C PRO A 79 13.97 21.55 16.95
N ASN A 80 13.54 20.29 16.92
CA ASN A 80 12.16 19.89 17.09
C ASN A 80 11.99 19.25 18.48
N LYS A 81 11.38 19.98 19.43
CA LYS A 81 11.17 19.53 20.81
C LYS A 81 10.45 18.17 20.88
N ARG A 82 9.50 17.91 19.98
CA ARG A 82 8.77 16.62 19.91
C ARG A 82 9.68 15.50 19.44
N LEU A 83 10.49 15.75 18.41
CA LEU A 83 11.45 14.77 17.89
C LEU A 83 12.50 14.40 18.96
N ILE A 84 13.06 15.40 19.65
CA ILE A 84 14.03 15.19 20.74
C ILE A 84 13.40 14.37 21.86
N LYS A 85 12.15 14.66 22.24
CA LYS A 85 11.41 13.86 23.23
C LYS A 85 11.26 12.41 22.75
N SER A 86 10.82 12.20 21.50
CA SER A 86 10.64 10.86 20.93
C SER A 86 11.93 10.04 20.91
N LEU A 87 13.07 10.65 20.54
CA LEU A 87 14.38 9.99 20.53
C LEU A 87 14.90 9.61 21.92
N ARG A 88 14.37 10.25 22.98
CA ARG A 88 14.72 9.97 24.38
C ARG A 88 13.73 9.04 25.08
N THR A 89 12.59 8.75 24.45
CA THR A 89 11.61 7.83 25.01
C THR A 89 12.17 6.41 24.90
N PRO A 90 12.23 5.63 25.99
CA PRO A 90 12.65 4.24 25.91
C PRO A 90 11.72 3.47 24.97
N ALA A 91 12.31 2.58 24.18
CA ALA A 91 11.55 1.73 23.29
C ALA A 91 10.62 0.83 24.11
N PRO A 92 9.32 0.72 23.77
CA PRO A 92 8.36 -0.10 24.52
C PRO A 92 8.56 -1.62 24.33
N TRP A 93 9.66 -2.04 23.73
CA TRP A 93 10.01 -3.43 23.44
C TRP A 93 11.34 -3.86 24.08
N GLU A 94 11.89 -3.05 24.99
CA GLU A 94 12.82 -3.51 26.04
C GLU A 94 12.04 -3.82 27.31
#